data_AF-A0A924E748-F1
#
_entry.id   AF-A0A924E748-F1
#
_cell.length_a   1.000
_cell.length_b   1.000
_cell.length_c   1.000
_cell.angle_alpha   90.00
_cell.angle_beta   90.00
_cell.angle_gamma   90.00
#
_symmetry.space_group_name_H-M   'P 1'
#
loop_
_entity.id
_entity.type
_entity.pdbx_description
1 polymer ?
#
loop_
_entity_poly.entity_id
_entity_poly.type
_entity_poly.pdbx_seq_one_letter_code
_entity_poly.pdbx_strand_id
1 'polypeptide(L)'
;MAHGSHDALVSTRATAQYWDRIRNTMGAAKVDSFARYYEIPGYGHAVSSVFNASWDSLTTLENWVEKGTTPPQQLVSDTAGVPGRTRPLCDYPAWAKYKGVGDINSAPSFTCTTQ
;
A
#
# COMPACT_ATOMS: atom_id res chain seq x y z
N MET A 1 7.79 2.07 0.42
CA MET A 1 7.36 2.44 1.78
C MET A 1 5.94 1.95 1.99
N ALA A 2 5.64 1.39 3.16
CA ALA A 2 4.28 1.00 3.52
C ALA A 2 4.01 1.48 4.96
N HIS A 3 2.81 1.99 5.22
CA HIS A 3 2.41 2.47 6.54
C HIS A 3 0.98 2.04 6.84
N GLY A 4 0.74 1.47 8.03
CA GLY A 4 -0.60 1.08 8.45
C GLY A 4 -1.42 2.25 8.96
N SER A 5 -2.61 2.48 8.40
CA SER A 5 -3.53 3.55 8.86
C SER A 5 -3.94 3.46 10.34
N HIS A 6 -3.78 2.29 10.96
CA HIS A 6 -4.07 2.01 12.37
C HIS A 6 -2.79 1.84 13.21
N ASP A 7 -1.65 2.31 12.70
CA ASP A 7 -0.44 2.41 13.52
C ASP A 7 -0.67 3.42 14.66
N ALA A 8 -0.76 2.90 15.88
CA ALA A 8 -1.01 3.69 17.08
C ALA A 8 0.27 4.30 17.69
N LEU A 9 1.45 3.90 17.19
CA LEU A 9 2.75 4.34 17.71
C LEU A 9 3.39 5.40 16.82
N VAL A 10 3.28 5.25 15.50
CA VAL A 10 3.83 6.18 14.52
C VAL A 10 2.69 6.76 13.68
N SER A 11 2.60 8.09 13.62
CA SER A 11 1.54 8.75 12.86
C SER A 11 1.73 8.55 11.36
N THR A 12 0.66 8.10 10.68
CA THR A 12 0.67 7.99 9.21
C THR A 12 0.91 9.34 8.54
N ARG A 13 0.43 10.44 9.15
CA ARG A 13 0.65 11.82 8.68
C ARG A 13 2.13 12.16 8.56
N ALA A 14 2.99 11.64 9.43
CA ALA A 14 4.42 11.89 9.36
C ALA A 14 5.04 11.28 8.08
N THR A 15 4.57 10.10 7.67
CA THR A 15 5.01 9.44 6.44
C THR A 15 4.44 10.14 5.20
N ALA A 16 3.16 10.54 5.24
CA ALA A 16 2.55 11.35 4.18
C ALA A 16 3.30 12.67 3.96
N GLN A 17 3.60 13.42 5.03
CA GLN A 17 4.37 14.66 4.92
C GLN A 17 5.80 14.41 4.42
N TYR A 18 6.43 13.29 4.78
CA TYR A 18 7.74 12.93 4.22
C TYR A 18 7.64 12.64 2.72
N TRP A 19 6.64 11.89 2.28
CA TRP A 19 6.36 11.62 0.87
C TRP A 19 6.18 12.92 0.07
N ASP A 20 5.39 13.85 0.59
CA ASP A 20 5.19 15.15 -0.06
C ASP A 20 6.50 15.94 -0.13
N ARG A 21 7.28 15.97 0.96
CA ARG A 21 8.59 16.66 0.98
C ARG A 21 9.56 16.11 -0.06
N ILE A 22 9.67 14.78 -0.21
CA ILE A 22 10.58 14.20 -1.19
C ILE A 22 10.11 14.47 -2.63
N ARG A 23 8.80 14.38 -2.91
CA ARG A 23 8.25 14.69 -4.25
C ARG A 23 8.40 16.16 -4.60
N ASN A 24 8.21 17.07 -3.63
CA ASN A 24 8.42 18.51 -3.82
C ASN A 24 9.90 18.85 -4.04
N THR A 25 10.82 18.14 -3.38
CA THR A 25 12.26 18.40 -3.49
C THR A 25 12.87 17.84 -4.78
N MET A 26 12.44 16.64 -5.19
CA MET A 26 13.09 15.90 -6.29
C MET A 26 12.26 15.87 -7.58
N GLY A 27 10.98 16.26 -7.52
CA GLY A 27 10.01 16.09 -8.58
C GLY A 27 9.29 14.74 -8.49
N ALA A 28 7.96 14.78 -8.64
CA ALA A 28 7.08 13.61 -8.60
C ALA A 28 7.56 12.45 -9.48
N ALA A 29 7.78 12.70 -10.77
CA ALA A 29 8.21 11.67 -11.72
C ALA A 29 9.56 11.02 -11.35
N LYS A 30 10.47 11.80 -10.76
CA LYS A 30 11.76 11.26 -10.29
C LYS A 30 11.54 10.34 -9.10
N VAL A 31 10.75 10.76 -8.11
CA VAL A 31 10.43 9.92 -6.95
C VAL A 31 9.70 8.64 -7.37
N ASP A 32 8.73 8.75 -8.28
CA ASP A 32 7.97 7.62 -8.80
C ASP A 32 8.84 6.66 -9.65
N SER A 33 10.09 7.01 -9.98
CA SER A 33 11.03 6.10 -10.65
C SER A 33 11.77 5.17 -9.68
N PHE A 34 11.86 5.51 -8.39
CA PHE A 34 12.64 4.74 -7.40
C PHE A 34 11.91 4.46 -6.08
N ALA A 35 10.75 5.09 -5.83
CA ALA A 35 9.98 4.88 -4.62
C ALA A 35 8.49 4.67 -4.92
N ARG A 36 7.85 3.89 -4.05
CA ARG A 36 6.40 3.72 -3.95
C ARG A 36 6.00 3.96 -2.50
N TYR A 37 4.83 4.52 -2.26
CA TYR A 37 4.27 4.66 -0.91
C TYR A 37 2.85 4.12 -0.89
N TYR A 38 2.61 3.16 0.00
CA TYR A 38 1.30 2.57 0.24
C TYR A 38 0.84 2.90 1.68
N GLU A 39 -0.36 3.45 1.82
CA GLU A 39 -1.05 3.53 3.11
C GLU A 39 -2.09 2.40 3.18
N ILE A 40 -2.01 1.54 4.20
CA ILE A 40 -2.79 0.30 4.28
C ILE A 40 -3.92 0.45 5.31
N PRO A 41 -5.20 0.50 4.88
CA PRO A 41 -6.36 0.50 5.78
C PRO A 41 -6.36 -0.69 6.74
N GLY A 42 -6.53 -0.45 8.05
CA GLY A 42 -6.62 -1.49 9.08
C GLY A 42 -5.30 -2.12 9.52
N TYR A 43 -4.19 -1.91 8.81
CA TYR A 43 -2.87 -2.38 9.25
C TYR A 43 -2.31 -1.48 10.34
N GLY A 44 -1.61 -2.07 11.31
CA GLY A 44 -1.12 -1.41 12.52
C GLY A 44 0.39 -1.18 12.49
N HIS A 45 1.02 -1.09 13.67
CA HIS A 45 2.47 -0.98 13.82
C HIS A 45 3.15 -2.32 13.52
N ALA A 46 3.30 -2.62 12.23
CA ALA A 46 3.77 -3.90 11.67
C ALA A 46 2.89 -5.14 11.95
N VAL A 47 1.98 -5.07 12.91
CA VAL A 47 1.01 -6.13 13.25
C VAL A 47 -0.37 -5.51 13.47
N SER A 48 -1.43 -6.23 13.12
CA SER A 48 -2.81 -5.82 13.38
C SER A 48 -3.73 -7.03 13.58
N SER A 49 -4.81 -6.84 14.33
CA SER A 49 -5.94 -7.78 14.40
C SER A 49 -7.07 -7.44 13.44
N VAL A 50 -7.08 -6.24 12.84
CA VAL A 50 -8.15 -5.76 11.94
C VAL A 50 -7.85 -6.13 10.48
N PHE A 51 -6.59 -5.93 10.07
CA PHE A 51 -6.07 -6.34 8.77
C PHE A 51 -4.56 -6.54 8.90
N ASN A 52 -4.10 -7.79 9.00
CA ASN A 52 -2.67 -8.08 9.12
C ASN A 52 -2.05 -8.31 7.75
N ALA A 53 -1.52 -7.24 7.18
CA ALA A 53 -1.01 -7.19 5.81
C ALA A 53 0.16 -8.15 5.59
N SER A 54 0.03 -9.01 4.57
CA SER A 54 1.10 -9.87 4.08
C SER A 54 1.13 -9.84 2.56
N TRP A 55 2.32 -9.62 2.00
CA TRP A 55 2.60 -9.69 0.56
C TRP A 55 4.10 -9.89 0.34
N ASP A 56 4.47 -10.37 -0.85
CA ASP A 56 5.88 -10.56 -1.21
C ASP A 56 6.51 -9.25 -1.72
N SER A 57 6.82 -8.36 -0.77
CA SER A 57 7.53 -7.12 -1.05
C SER A 57 8.97 -7.33 -1.48
N LEU A 58 9.60 -8.44 -1.04
CA LEU A 58 11.01 -8.69 -1.27
C LEU A 58 11.26 -9.04 -2.73
N THR A 59 10.55 -10.02 -3.27
CA THR A 59 10.65 -10.38 -4.70
C THR A 59 10.32 -9.19 -5.60
N THR A 60 9.35 -8.35 -5.19
CA THR A 60 9.01 -7.12 -5.92
C THR A 60 10.18 -6.13 -5.95
N LEU A 61 10.86 -5.94 -4.81
CA LEU A 61 12.01 -5.04 -4.71
C LEU A 61 13.21 -5.57 -5.50
N GLU A 62 13.50 -6.87 -5.40
CA GLU A 62 14.56 -7.55 -6.15
C GLU A 62 14.36 -7.39 -7.66
N ASN A 63 13.15 -7.70 -8.15
CA ASN A 63 12.83 -7.52 -9.58
C ASN A 63 12.94 -6.07 -10.03
N TRP A 64 12.62 -5.11 -9.17
CA TRP A 64 12.75 -3.70 -9.51
C TRP A 64 14.21 -3.27 -9.62
N VAL A 65 15.03 -3.60 -8.62
CA VAL A 65 16.44 -3.18 -8.55
C VAL A 65 17.29 -3.94 -9.55
N GLU A 66 17.12 -5.26 -9.66
CA GLU A 66 18.03 -6.13 -10.40
C GLU A 66 17.61 -6.35 -11.85
N LYS A 67 16.30 -6.30 -12.13
CA LYS A 67 15.74 -6.58 -13.46
C LYS A 67 15.10 -5.37 -14.12
N GLY A 68 15.11 -4.21 -13.47
CA GLY A 68 14.47 -3.00 -13.97
C GLY A 68 12.94 -3.12 -14.13
N THR A 69 12.32 -4.13 -13.50
CA THR A 69 10.87 -4.36 -13.63
C THR A 69 10.14 -3.41 -12.70
N THR A 70 9.43 -2.43 -13.26
CA THR A 70 8.61 -1.51 -12.45
C THR A 70 7.61 -2.31 -11.61
N PRO A 71 7.49 -2.05 -10.30
CA PRO A 71 6.52 -2.76 -9.46
C PRO A 71 5.12 -2.66 -10.06
N PRO A 72 4.47 -3.79 -10.39
CA PRO A 72 3.07 -3.78 -10.79
C PRO A 72 2.20 -3.43 -9.58
N GLN A 73 0.90 -3.21 -9.80
CA GLN A 73 -0.04 -3.10 -8.68
C GLN A 73 0.02 -4.37 -7.84
N GLN A 74 0.43 -4.21 -6.58
CA GLN A 74 0.59 -5.32 -5.64
C GLN A 74 -0.75 -5.65 -4.98
N LEU A 75 -0.92 -6.92 -4.60
CA LEU A 75 -2.03 -7.36 -3.76
C LEU A 75 -1.53 -7.67 -2.37
N VAL A 76 -2.32 -7.32 -1.36
CA VAL A 76 -2.04 -7.63 0.03
C VAL A 76 -3.13 -8.54 0.59
N SER A 77 -2.72 -9.57 1.32
CA SER A 77 -3.59 -10.52 1.99
C SER A 77 -3.65 -10.23 3.49
N ASP A 78 -4.83 -10.36 4.06
CA ASP A 78 -5.05 -10.35 5.50
C ASP A 78 -4.75 -11.75 6.07
N THR A 79 -3.96 -11.80 7.13
CA THR A 79 -3.59 -13.04 7.82
C THR A 79 -4.23 -13.19 9.20
N ALA A 80 -4.97 -12.19 9.68
CA ALA A 80 -5.56 -12.20 11.02
C ALA A 80 -7.06 -11.86 11.03
N GLY A 81 -7.46 -10.68 10.53
CA GLY A 81 -8.82 -10.17 10.70
C GLY A 81 -9.85 -11.02 9.97
N VAL A 82 -9.66 -11.17 8.66
CA VAL A 82 -10.36 -12.15 7.82
C VAL A 82 -9.31 -12.88 6.98
N PRO A 83 -8.75 -14.01 7.46
CA PRO A 83 -7.67 -14.71 6.77
C PRO A 83 -8.02 -15.04 5.32
N GLY A 84 -7.14 -14.65 4.39
CA GLY A 84 -7.32 -14.86 2.95
C GLY A 84 -8.05 -13.74 2.21
N ARG A 85 -8.61 -12.74 2.92
CA ARG A 85 -9.15 -11.53 2.30
C ARG A 85 -8.02 -10.73 1.64
N THR A 86 -8.25 -10.23 0.43
CA THR A 86 -7.25 -9.48 -0.35
C THR A 86 -7.68 -8.04 -0.65
N ARG A 87 -6.71 -7.13 -0.75
CA ARG A 87 -6.90 -5.74 -1.21
C ARG A 87 -5.80 -5.35 -2.19
N PRO A 88 -6.05 -4.46 -3.17
CA PRO A 88 -4.98 -3.85 -3.94
C PRO A 88 -4.21 -2.86 -3.04
N LEU A 89 -2.88 -2.86 -3.14
CA LEU A 89 -2.06 -1.76 -2.64
C LEU A 89 -2.14 -0.61 -3.64
N CYS A 90 -2.58 0.56 -3.15
CA CYS A 90 -2.77 1.75 -3.95
C CYS A 90 -1.65 2.74 -3.67
N ASP A 91 -1.04 3.29 -4.73
CA ASP A 91 -0.05 4.35 -4.61
C ASP A 91 -0.68 5.59 -3.96
N TYR A 92 -0.10 6.03 -2.86
CA TYR A 92 -0.55 7.21 -2.13
C TYR A 92 -0.57 8.46 -3.03
N PRO A 93 -1.66 9.26 -3.03
CA PRO A 93 -2.74 9.29 -2.03
C PRO A 93 -3.96 8.44 -2.35
N ALA A 94 -3.90 7.52 -3.32
CA ALA A 94 -5.02 6.67 -3.64
C ALA A 94 -5.26 5.59 -2.56
N TRP A 95 -6.51 5.16 -2.43
CA TRP A 95 -6.94 4.11 -1.51
C TRP A 95 -7.90 3.13 -2.20
N ALA A 96 -8.01 1.91 -1.65
CA ALA A 96 -8.83 0.85 -2.22
C ALA A 96 -10.33 1.08 -1.91
N LYS A 97 -11.09 1.53 -2.92
CA LYS A 97 -12.54 1.72 -2.83
C LYS A 97 -13.29 0.51 -3.38
N TYR A 98 -14.22 -0.03 -2.60
CA TYR A 98 -15.11 -1.10 -3.07
C TYR A 98 -15.96 -0.59 -4.24
N LYS A 99 -16.06 -1.38 -5.30
CA LYS A 99 -16.82 -1.01 -6.53
C LYS A 99 -18.34 -1.06 -6.33
N GLY A 100 -18.82 -1.54 -5.18
CA GLY A 100 -20.24 -1.77 -4.92
C GLY A 100 -20.75 -3.13 -5.40
N VAL A 101 -19.91 -3.90 -6.10
CA VAL A 101 -20.23 -5.21 -6.68
C VAL A 101 -19.05 -6.18 -6.54
N GLY A 102 -19.35 -7.47 -6.49
CA GLY A 102 -18.37 -8.54 -6.34
C GLY A 102 -18.09 -8.91 -4.88
N ASP A 103 -17.31 -9.96 -4.66
CA ASP A 103 -16.95 -10.44 -3.32
C ASP A 103 -16.12 -9.38 -2.56
N ILE A 104 -16.59 -8.95 -1.39
CA ILE A 104 -15.91 -7.98 -0.52
C ILE A 104 -14.57 -8.50 0.01
N ASN A 105 -14.34 -9.81 -0.02
CA ASN A 105 -13.07 -10.41 0.38
C ASN A 105 -12.04 -10.49 -0.77
N SER A 106 -12.41 -10.10 -1.99
CA SER A 106 -11.61 -10.25 -3.19
C SER A 106 -11.09 -8.91 -3.72
N ALA A 107 -9.78 -8.77 -3.91
CA ALA A 107 -9.15 -7.54 -4.40
C ALA A 107 -9.72 -7.02 -5.74
N PRO A 108 -10.07 -7.85 -6.74
CA PRO A 108 -10.72 -7.40 -7.97
C PRO A 108 -12.03 -6.64 -7.77
N SER A 109 -12.69 -6.77 -6.61
CA SER A 109 -13.91 -6.01 -6.28
C SER A 109 -13.62 -4.57 -5.84
N PHE A 110 -12.36 -4.15 -5.83
CA PHE A 110 -11.90 -2.82 -5.43
C PHE A 110 -11.22 -2.09 -6.61
N THR A 111 -11.20 -0.76 -6.53
CA THR A 111 -10.41 0.09 -7.41
C THR A 111 -9.62 1.10 -6.58
N CYS A 112 -8.40 1.41 -6.99
CA CYS A 112 -7.67 2.53 -6.40
C CYS A 112 -8.30 3.83 -6.87
N THR A 113 -8.61 4.73 -5.94
CA THR A 113 -9.15 6.06 -6.24
C THR A 113 -8.48 7.07 -5.33
N THR A 114 -8.32 8.29 -5.83
CA THR A 114 -8.11 9.47 -4.97
C THR A 114 -9.46 10.01 -4.52
N GLN A 115 -9.47 10.87 -3.52
CA GLN A 115 -10.64 11.69 -3.19
C GLN A 115 -10.88 12.74 -4.27
#